data_AF-A0A6V7MB16-F1
#
_entry.id   AF-A0A6V7MB16-F1
#
_cell.length_a   1.000
_cell.length_b   1.000
_cell.length_c   1.000
_cell.angle_alpha   90.00
_cell.angle_beta   90.00
_cell.angle_gamma   90.00
#
_symmetry.space_group_name_H-M   'P 1'
#
loop_
_entity.id
_entity.type
_entity.pdbx_description
1 polymer ?
#
loop_
_entity_poly.entity_id
_entity_poly.type
_entity_poly.pdbx_seq_one_letter_code
_entity_poly.pdbx_strand_id
1 'polypeptide(L)'
;MHPGTEIYNTPRYAGWSSLEPMWHQIEEIGSDVMAIGAAFPEGINLLGYSQGGLLARAILQRFPDHNVRNFISLSSPQAGQYG
;
A
#
# COMPACT_ATOMS: atom_id res chain seq x y z
N MET A 1 10.86 4.24 -21.13
CA MET A 1 11.00 2.89 -20.55
C MET A 1 11.90 3.04 -19.32
N HIS A 2 11.60 2.40 -18.17
CA HIS A 2 12.38 2.52 -16.93
C HIS A 2 12.99 1.15 -16.50
N PRO A 3 13.97 0.60 -17.24
CA PRO A 3 14.68 -0.62 -16.83
C PRO A 3 15.37 -0.41 -15.49
N GLY A 4 15.43 -1.46 -14.65
CA GLY A 4 16.09 -1.40 -13.34
C GLY A 4 15.26 -0.75 -12.22
N THR A 5 13.98 -0.44 -12.46
CA THR A 5 13.07 -0.03 -11.37
C THR A 5 12.96 -1.15 -10.34
N GLU A 6 13.28 -0.86 -9.08
CA GLU A 6 13.10 -1.80 -7.98
C GLU A 6 11.62 -1.96 -7.64
N ILE A 7 11.15 -3.20 -7.53
CA ILE A 7 9.75 -3.54 -7.26
C ILE A 7 9.69 -4.38 -6.00
N TYR A 8 8.94 -3.89 -5.01
CA TYR A 8 8.62 -4.59 -3.79
C TYR A 8 7.16 -5.04 -3.84
N ASN A 9 6.93 -6.35 -3.71
CA ASN A 9 5.58 -6.90 -3.58
C ASN A 9 5.42 -7.46 -2.16
N THR A 10 4.36 -7.08 -1.47
CA THR A 10 4.11 -7.57 -0.11
C THR A 10 3.55 -9.00 -0.16
N PRO A 11 4.18 -9.99 0.51
CA PRO A 11 3.62 -11.32 0.64
C PRO A 11 2.65 -11.42 1.82
N ARG A 12 2.48 -10.36 2.62
CA ARG A 12 1.59 -10.35 3.78
C ARG A 12 0.14 -10.53 3.34
N TYR A 13 -0.63 -11.20 4.19
CA TYR A 13 -2.08 -11.41 4.00
C TYR A 13 -2.45 -12.10 2.68
N ALA A 14 -1.59 -12.98 2.16
CA ALA A 14 -1.87 -13.77 0.96
C ALA A 14 -2.92 -14.87 1.22
N GLY A 15 -3.81 -15.09 0.24
CA GLY A 15 -4.85 -16.10 0.35
C GLY A 15 -5.89 -15.73 1.40
N TRP A 16 -6.22 -16.65 2.31
CA TRP A 16 -7.29 -16.46 3.30
C TRP A 16 -7.02 -15.37 4.32
N SER A 17 -5.75 -15.04 4.59
CA SER A 17 -5.41 -13.95 5.51
C SER A 17 -5.74 -12.57 4.95
N SER A 18 -6.04 -12.43 3.65
CA SER A 18 -6.59 -11.18 3.08
C SER A 18 -7.93 -10.76 3.70
N LEU A 19 -8.62 -11.71 4.35
CA LEU A 19 -9.89 -11.48 5.04
C LEU A 19 -9.72 -11.04 6.50
N GLU A 20 -8.48 -10.98 7.00
CA GLU A 20 -8.22 -10.49 8.35
C GLU A 20 -8.60 -9.01 8.51
N PRO A 21 -8.84 -8.53 9.74
CA PRO A 21 -9.19 -7.14 9.99
C PRO A 21 -8.23 -6.16 9.30
N MET A 22 -8.74 -5.35 8.39
CA MET A 22 -7.93 -4.45 7.56
C MET A 22 -7.07 -3.48 8.40
N TRP A 23 -7.52 -3.09 9.60
CA TRP A 23 -6.71 -2.24 10.48
C TRP A 23 -5.39 -2.89 10.90
N HIS A 24 -5.35 -4.22 11.10
CA HIS A 24 -4.08 -4.91 11.36
C HIS A 24 -3.20 -4.92 10.11
N GLN A 25 -3.81 -5.16 8.94
CA GLN A 25 -3.10 -5.11 7.66
C GLN A 25 -2.49 -3.73 7.40
N ILE A 26 -3.21 -2.65 7.74
CA ILE A 26 -2.75 -1.27 7.60
C ILE A 26 -1.51 -0.99 8.47
N GLU A 27 -1.49 -1.43 9.73
CA GLU A 27 -0.35 -1.19 10.62
C GLU A 27 0.89 -1.97 10.18
N GLU A 28 0.73 -3.25 9.80
CA GLU A 28 1.86 -4.08 9.39
C GLU A 28 2.40 -3.71 8.00
N ILE A 29 1.53 -3.62 6.99
CA ILE A 29 1.95 -3.24 5.64
C ILE A 29 2.42 -1.78 5.64
N GLY A 30 1.80 -0.91 6.43
CA GLY A 30 2.23 0.49 6.57
C GLY A 30 3.63 0.61 7.14
N SER A 31 3.98 -0.20 8.13
CA SER A 31 5.34 -0.27 8.67
C SER A 31 6.37 -0.69 7.61
N ASP A 32 6.02 -1.66 6.76
CA ASP A 32 6.87 -2.07 5.63
C ASP A 32 7.02 -0.92 4.60
N VAL A 33 5.93 -0.21 4.28
CA VAL A 33 5.95 0.96 3.36
C VAL A 33 6.87 2.06 3.88
N MET A 34 6.84 2.34 5.19
CA MET A 34 7.73 3.33 5.81
C MET A 34 9.19 2.90 5.76
N ALA A 35 9.48 1.61 6.04
CA ALA A 35 10.83 1.06 5.98
C ALA A 35 11.40 1.09 4.55
N ILE A 36 10.59 0.71 3.56
CA ILE A 36 10.97 0.81 2.14
C ILE A 36 11.20 2.27 1.77
N GLY A 37 10.26 3.16 2.10
CA GLY A 37 10.39 4.60 1.82
C GLY A 37 11.68 5.22 2.37
N ALA A 38 12.11 4.81 3.56
CA ALA A 38 13.35 5.29 4.17
C ALA A 38 14.63 4.94 3.38
N ALA A 39 14.63 3.84 2.62
CA ALA A 39 15.74 3.47 1.74
C ALA A 39 15.79 4.29 0.44
N PHE A 40 14.70 4.96 0.07
CA PHE A 40 14.55 5.74 -1.16
C PHE A 40 14.14 7.18 -0.85
N PRO A 41 15.07 8.05 -0.42
CA PRO A 41 14.75 9.41 0.04
C PRO A 41 14.08 10.29 -1.02
N GLU A 42 14.31 10.01 -2.31
CA GLU A 42 13.64 10.72 -3.41
C GLU A 42 12.13 10.43 -3.48
N GLY A 43 11.69 9.35 -2.85
CA GLY A 43 10.30 8.92 -2.75
C GLY A 43 10.00 7.66 -3.58
N ILE A 44 8.84 7.07 -3.27
CA ILE A 44 8.40 5.82 -3.88
C ILE A 44 7.03 5.98 -4.57
N ASN A 45 6.68 5.04 -5.43
CA ASN A 45 5.32 4.89 -5.94
C ASN A 45 4.63 3.76 -5.16
N LEU A 46 3.38 3.96 -4.76
CA LEU A 46 2.58 2.94 -4.09
C LEU A 46 1.40 2.53 -4.98
N LEU A 47 1.29 1.25 -5.27
CA LEU A 47 0.19 0.68 -6.06
C LEU A 47 -0.62 -0.27 -5.18
N GLY A 48 -1.93 -0.04 -5.11
CA GLY A 48 -2.87 -0.94 -4.47
C GLY A 48 -3.90 -1.45 -5.49
N TYR A 49 -4.00 -2.77 -5.64
CA TYR A 49 -4.99 -3.41 -6.52
C TYR A 49 -6.20 -3.90 -5.73
N SER A 50 -7.42 -3.66 -6.22
CA SER A 50 -8.67 -4.10 -5.57
C SER A 50 -8.73 -3.63 -4.11
N GLN A 51 -8.96 -4.51 -3.12
CA GLN A 51 -8.90 -4.20 -1.69
C GLN A 51 -7.58 -3.50 -1.28
N GLY A 52 -6.46 -3.84 -1.92
CA GLY A 52 -5.16 -3.26 -1.64
C GLY A 52 -5.11 -1.74 -1.83
N GLY A 53 -5.98 -1.14 -2.65
CA GLY A 53 -6.04 0.33 -2.75
C GLY A 53 -6.77 1.00 -1.58
N LEU A 54 -7.69 0.31 -0.91
CA LEU A 54 -8.23 0.80 0.37
C LEU A 54 -7.16 0.75 1.47
N LEU A 55 -6.42 -0.35 1.53
CA LEU A 55 -5.29 -0.50 2.46
C LEU A 55 -4.24 0.58 2.21
N ALA A 56 -3.79 0.74 0.96
CA ALA A 56 -2.83 1.77 0.59
C ALA A 56 -3.31 3.17 0.95
N ARG A 57 -4.56 3.54 0.62
CA ARG A 57 -5.12 4.84 1.00
C ARG A 57 -5.09 5.04 2.52
N ALA A 58 -5.52 4.04 3.29
CA ALA A 58 -5.55 4.14 4.75
C ALA A 58 -4.14 4.21 5.36
N ILE A 59 -3.16 3.49 4.80
CA ILE A 59 -1.74 3.59 5.16
C ILE A 59 -1.26 5.03 4.96
N LEU A 60 -1.51 5.65 3.81
CA LEU A 60 -1.08 7.02 3.56
C LEU A 60 -1.71 8.02 4.55
N GLN A 61 -2.97 7.80 4.93
CA GLN A 61 -3.64 8.63 5.94
C GLN A 61 -3.12 8.37 7.37
N ARG A 62 -2.68 7.13 7.67
CA ARG A 62 -2.21 6.70 8.99
C ARG A 62 -0.76 7.09 9.27
N PHE A 63 0.08 7.11 8.24
CA PHE A 63 1.52 7.38 8.30
C PHE A 63 1.85 8.68 7.54
N PRO A 64 1.56 9.87 8.10
CA PRO A 64 1.65 11.14 7.38
C PRO A 64 3.07 11.51 6.92
N ASP A 65 4.10 10.94 7.54
CA ASP A 65 5.51 11.17 7.20
C ASP A 65 6.02 10.28 6.05
N HIS A 66 5.13 9.57 5.34
CA HIS A 66 5.50 8.78 4.18
C HIS A 66 6.09 9.66 3.05
N ASN A 67 6.97 9.10 2.21
CA ASN A 67 7.50 9.78 1.04
C ASN A 67 6.91 9.28 -0.29
N VAL A 68 5.70 8.70 -0.27
CA VAL A 68 4.99 8.28 -1.48
C VAL A 68 4.69 9.48 -2.38
N ARG A 69 5.15 9.43 -3.63
CA ARG A 69 4.98 10.49 -4.65
C ARG A 69 3.74 10.28 -5.50
N ASN A 70 3.49 9.03 -5.89
CA ASN A 70 2.32 8.65 -6.66
C ASN A 70 1.61 7.49 -5.97
N PHE A 71 0.32 7.65 -5.74
CA PHE A 71 -0.56 6.59 -5.31
C PHE A 71 -1.43 6.12 -6.48
N ILE A 72 -1.30 4.85 -6.84
CA ILE A 72 -2.07 4.20 -7.91
C ILE A 72 -3.10 3.28 -7.27
N SER A 73 -4.35 3.71 -7.28
CA SER A 73 -5.51 2.92 -6.83
C SER A 73 -6.10 2.15 -8.01
N LEU A 74 -5.68 0.91 -8.22
CA LEU A 74 -6.08 0.11 -9.37
C LEU A 74 -7.35 -0.71 -9.07
N SER A 75 -8.49 -0.25 -9.60
CA SER A 75 -9.79 -0.94 -9.47
C SER A 75 -10.22 -1.22 -8.02
N SER A 76 -10.00 -0.25 -7.14
CA SER A 76 -10.26 -0.39 -5.70
C SER A 76 -11.64 0.15 -5.29
N PRO A 77 -12.33 -0.50 -4.34
CA PRO A 77 -13.65 -0.07 -3.85
C PRO A 77 -13.51 1.12 -2.89
N GLN A 78 -13.02 2.27 -3.38
CA GLN A 78 -12.62 3.40 -2.55
C GLN A 78 -13.77 3.97 -1.69
N ALA A 79 -15.01 3.84 -2.17
CA ALA A 79 -16.24 4.26 -1.49
C ALA A 79 -17.05 3.06 -0.95
N GLY A 80 -16.40 1.92 -0.72
CA GLY A 80 -17.08 0.67 -0.36
C GLY A 80 -17.51 -0.13 -1.58
N GLN A 81 -17.94 -1.38 -1.33
CA GLN A 81 -18.40 -2.32 -2.36
C GLN A 81 -19.93 -2.42 -2.40
N TYR A 82 -20.58 -2.19 -1.26
CA TYR A 82 -22.02 -2.28 -1.07
C TYR A 82 -22.48 -0.88 -0.67
N GLY A 83 -23.13 -0.18 -1.60
CA GLY A 83 -23.59 1.21 -1.44
C GLY A 83 -24.74 1.36 -0.46
#